data_AF-A0A928GF09-F1
#
_entry.id   AF-A0A928GF09-F1
#
_cell.length_a   1.000
_cell.length_b   1.000
_cell.length_c   1.000
_cell.angle_alpha   90.00
_cell.angle_beta   90.00
_cell.angle_gamma   90.00
#
_symmetry.space_group_name_H-M   'P 1'
#
loop_
_entity.id
_entity.type
_entity.pdbx_description
1 polymer ?
#
loop_
_entity_poly.entity_id
_entity_poly.type
_entity_poly.pdbx_seq_one_letter_code
_entity_poly.pdbx_strand_id
1 'polypeptide(L)'
;MKDRIEQVRKHYGMIQSEFAKAIGISAPSLSSIINGRTSPTNNTVQAIHRRFPEVSIAWLMFGEGEMMNTGSSSSTTSDKDFKGDGDHQTESPAMTNSDDAQSEEMPAQSKPQEVVALREIVKYIDKPQRRITEIHVFYDDGTFETFTGRRED
;
A
#
# COMPACT_ATOMS: atom_id res chain seq x y z
N MET A 1 -0.29 -6.75 6.49
CA MET A 1 0.99 -6.83 5.74
C MET A 1 0.83 -6.49 4.26
N LYS A 2 -0.17 -7.01 3.54
CA LYS A 2 -0.39 -6.72 2.10
C LYS A 2 -0.40 -5.21 1.77
N ASP A 3 -1.06 -4.39 2.59
CA ASP A 3 -1.19 -2.95 2.34
C ASP A 3 0.15 -2.22 2.53
N ARG A 4 0.99 -2.72 3.42
CA ARG A 4 2.36 -2.22 3.65
C ARG A 4 3.28 -2.58 2.50
N ILE A 5 3.17 -3.80 1.95
CA ILE A 5 3.91 -4.18 0.73
C ILE A 5 3.50 -3.29 -0.44
N GLU A 6 2.21 -2.99 -0.55
CA GLU A 6 1.68 -2.07 -1.57
C GLU A 6 2.17 -0.63 -1.36
N GLN A 7 2.26 -0.15 -0.11
CA GLN A 7 2.84 1.14 0.23
C GLN A 7 4.33 1.22 -0.14
N VAL A 8 5.12 0.18 0.17
CA VAL A 8 6.54 0.11 -0.24
C VAL A 8 6.64 0.24 -1.76
N ARG A 9 5.87 -0.55 -2.52
CA ARG A 9 5.85 -0.48 -3.97
C ARG A 9 5.54 0.94 -4.48
N LYS A 10 4.51 1.58 -3.92
CA LYS A 10 4.07 2.93 -4.31
C LYS A 10 5.10 4.00 -3.96
N HIS A 11 5.73 3.91 -2.79
CA HIS A 11 6.77 4.85 -2.36
C HIS A 11 7.96 4.88 -3.32
N TYR A 12 8.38 3.71 -3.81
CA TYR A 12 9.43 3.61 -4.82
C TYR A 12 8.94 3.84 -6.27
N GLY A 13 7.66 4.19 -6.47
CA GLY A 13 7.09 4.47 -7.79
C GLY A 13 7.08 3.27 -8.76
N MET A 14 7.21 2.04 -8.25
CA MET A 14 7.40 0.86 -9.10
C MET A 14 6.07 0.28 -9.57
N ILE A 15 6.02 -0.14 -10.84
CA ILE A 15 4.92 -0.98 -11.32
C ILE A 15 5.01 -2.39 -10.70
N GLN A 16 3.88 -3.07 -10.53
CA GLN A 16 3.80 -4.35 -9.82
C GLN A 16 4.74 -5.43 -10.40
N SER A 17 4.87 -5.48 -11.73
CA SER A 17 5.78 -6.41 -12.40
C SER A 17 7.26 -6.12 -12.13
N GLU A 18 7.63 -4.84 -12.05
CA GLU A 18 9.00 -4.40 -11.74
C GLU A 18 9.35 -4.70 -10.28
N PHE A 19 8.45 -4.39 -9.36
CA PHE A 19 8.63 -4.71 -7.94
C PHE A 19 8.79 -6.22 -7.72
N ALA A 20 7.97 -7.04 -8.39
CA ALA A 20 8.07 -8.51 -8.32
C ALA A 20 9.45 -9.00 -8.77
N LYS A 21 9.95 -8.48 -9.90
CA LYS A 21 11.29 -8.80 -10.40
C LYS A 21 12.38 -8.34 -9.42
N ALA A 22 12.25 -7.16 -8.84
CA ALA A 22 13.23 -6.59 -7.92
C ALA A 22 13.40 -7.42 -6.63
N ILE A 23 12.32 -8.02 -6.14
CA ILE A 23 12.35 -8.90 -4.95
C ILE A 23 12.43 -10.40 -5.32
N GLY A 24 12.59 -10.73 -6.61
CA GLY A 24 12.78 -12.12 -7.05
C GLY A 24 11.57 -13.04 -6.89
N ILE A 25 10.35 -12.51 -6.92
CA ILE A 25 9.12 -13.32 -6.93
C ILE A 25 8.35 -13.17 -8.23
N SER A 26 7.49 -14.14 -8.55
CA SER A 26 6.65 -14.05 -9.74
C SER A 26 5.61 -12.93 -9.60
N ALA A 27 5.33 -12.20 -10.69
CA ALA A 27 4.28 -11.17 -10.69
C ALA A 27 2.89 -11.72 -10.30
N PRO A 28 2.48 -12.95 -10.70
CA PRO A 28 1.27 -13.57 -10.17
C PRO A 28 1.28 -13.78 -8.65
N SER A 29 2.40 -14.24 -8.08
CA SER A 29 2.54 -14.44 -6.62
C SER A 29 2.41 -13.11 -5.87
N LEU A 30 3.11 -12.07 -6.33
CA LEU A 30 3.01 -10.73 -5.74
C LEU A 30 1.56 -10.21 -5.83
N SER A 31 0.88 -10.44 -6.95
CA SER A 31 -0.53 -10.04 -7.13
C SER A 31 -1.47 -10.78 -6.19
N SER A 32 -1.24 -12.07 -5.96
CA SER A 32 -2.00 -12.85 -4.98
C SER A 32 -1.84 -12.28 -3.57
N ILE A 33 -0.62 -11.87 -3.21
CA ILE A 33 -0.29 -11.26 -1.92
C ILE A 33 -0.97 -9.90 -1.74
N ILE A 34 -0.83 -8.99 -2.71
CA ILE A 34 -1.42 -7.65 -2.64
C ILE A 34 -2.96 -7.72 -2.59
N ASN A 35 -3.56 -8.67 -3.31
CA ASN A 35 -5.01 -8.87 -3.29
C ASN A 35 -5.50 -9.65 -2.04
N GLY A 36 -4.59 -10.09 -1.16
CA GLY A 36 -4.94 -10.80 0.08
C GLY A 36 -5.40 -12.25 -0.11
N ARG A 37 -5.18 -12.85 -1.28
CA ARG A 37 -5.49 -14.27 -1.53
C ARG A 37 -4.43 -15.20 -0.93
N THR A 38 -3.24 -14.68 -0.67
CA THR A 38 -2.12 -15.44 -0.12
C THR A 38 -1.37 -14.61 0.90
N SER A 39 -1.01 -15.22 2.03
CA SER A 39 -0.15 -14.57 3.03
C SER A 39 1.29 -14.46 2.53
N PRO A 40 1.99 -13.33 2.77
CA PRO A 40 3.41 -13.23 2.49
C PRO A 40 4.19 -14.28 3.30
N THR A 41 5.04 -15.04 2.63
CA THR A 41 5.99 -15.95 3.27
C THR A 41 7.17 -15.17 3.86
N ASN A 42 7.86 -15.77 4.84
CA ASN A 42 9.07 -15.18 5.43
C ASN A 42 10.12 -14.84 4.35
N ASN A 43 10.29 -15.70 3.34
CA ASN A 43 11.16 -15.45 2.20
C ASN A 43 10.82 -14.17 1.44
N THR A 44 9.52 -13.87 1.24
CA THR A 44 9.08 -12.62 0.59
C THR A 44 9.49 -11.41 1.42
N VAL A 45 9.33 -11.48 2.74
CA VAL A 45 9.69 -10.38 3.64
C VAL A 45 11.21 -10.17 3.66
N GLN A 46 11.99 -11.24 3.72
CA GLN A 46 13.46 -11.16 3.60
C GLN A 46 13.88 -10.58 2.25
N ALA A 47 13.24 -10.99 1.15
CA ALA A 47 13.56 -10.49 -0.18
C ALA A 47 13.29 -8.98 -0.32
N ILE A 48 12.20 -8.48 0.29
CA ILE A 48 11.91 -7.05 0.36
C ILE A 48 13.00 -6.34 1.15
N HIS A 49 13.37 -6.82 2.35
CA HIS A 49 14.42 -6.20 3.17
C HIS A 49 15.79 -6.20 2.48
N ARG A 50 16.15 -7.27 1.79
CA ARG A 50 17.41 -7.36 1.03
C ARG A 50 17.45 -6.37 -0.13
N ARG A 51 16.30 -6.10 -0.77
CA ARG A 51 16.23 -5.15 -1.89
C ARG A 51 16.09 -3.70 -1.42
N PHE A 52 15.40 -3.47 -0.32
CA PHE A 52 15.09 -2.17 0.25
C PHE A 52 15.50 -2.14 1.73
N PRO A 53 16.81 -2.02 2.03
CA PRO A 53 17.31 -2.03 3.40
C PRO A 53 16.84 -0.81 4.21
N GLU A 54 16.45 0.26 3.53
CA GLU A 54 15.86 1.46 4.13
C GLU A 54 14.44 1.21 4.68
N VAL A 55 13.79 0.08 4.36
CA VAL A 55 12.45 -0.24 4.86
C VAL A 55 12.53 -0.99 6.19
N SER A 56 11.84 -0.48 7.20
CA SER A 56 11.78 -1.11 8.52
C SER A 56 11.08 -2.47 8.46
N ILE A 57 11.78 -3.50 8.95
CA ILE A 57 11.22 -4.85 9.04
C ILE A 57 10.10 -4.94 10.07
N ALA A 58 10.23 -4.22 11.18
CA ALA A 58 9.24 -4.18 12.26
C ALA A 58 7.95 -3.52 11.76
N TRP A 59 8.08 -2.42 11.02
CA TRP A 59 6.95 -1.79 10.36
C TRP A 59 6.32 -2.71 9.31
N LEU A 60 7.12 -3.39 8.49
CA LEU A 60 6.59 -4.29 7.45
C LEU A 60 5.87 -5.51 8.03
N MET A 61 6.36 -6.08 9.14
CA MET A 61 5.79 -7.27 9.77
C MET A 61 4.64 -6.93 10.73
N PHE A 62 4.89 -6.07 11.71
CA PHE A 62 3.98 -5.78 12.83
C PHE A 62 3.18 -4.48 12.63
N GLY A 63 3.74 -3.52 11.91
CA GLY A 63 3.08 -2.24 11.63
C GLY A 63 3.43 -1.17 12.66
N GLU A 64 4.50 -1.42 13.39
CA GLU A 64 5.00 -0.57 14.46
C GLU A 64 6.12 0.33 13.92
N GLY A 65 6.16 1.58 14.38
CA GLY A 65 7.18 2.55 14.00
C GLY A 65 6.97 3.15 12.60
N GLU A 66 8.06 3.64 12.02
CA GLU A 66 8.06 4.28 10.71
C GLU A 66 8.37 3.28 9.58
N MET A 67 7.87 3.58 8.38
CA MET A 67 8.11 2.74 7.20
C MET A 67 9.58 2.70 6.80
N MET A 68 10.26 3.84 6.90
CA MET A 68 11.66 3.97 6.55
C MET A 68 12.50 4.02 7.82
N ASN A 69 13.61 3.30 7.83
CA ASN A 69 14.67 3.54 8.77
C ASN A 69 15.31 4.87 8.36
N THR A 70 14.89 5.97 8.98
CA THR A 70 15.70 7.19 8.94
C THR A 70 17.10 6.77 9.39
N GLY A 71 18.15 7.18 8.67
CA GLY A 71 19.50 6.58 8.64
C GLY A 71 20.29 6.52 9.97
N SER A 72 19.65 6.33 11.10
CA SER A 72 20.24 5.85 12.34
C SER A 72 20.54 4.36 12.18
N SER A 73 21.67 4.08 11.54
CA SER A 73 22.47 2.90 11.85
C SER A 73 22.88 2.98 13.33
N SER A 74 21.95 2.77 14.25
CA SER A 74 22.22 2.64 15.68
C SER A 74 22.09 1.17 16.05
N SER A 75 23.04 0.39 15.56
CA SER A 75 23.59 -0.70 16.35
C SER A 75 24.22 -0.10 17.61
N THR A 76 23.47 0.02 18.70
CA THR A 76 24.02 0.04 20.06
C THR A 76 22.90 -0.20 21.07
N THR A 77 22.99 -1.35 21.72
CA THR A 77 22.55 -1.60 23.09
C THR A 77 22.75 -0.36 23.97
N SER A 78 21.70 0.13 24.61
CA SER A 78 21.81 0.93 25.85
C SER A 78 20.43 1.05 26.49
N ASP A 79 20.33 0.46 27.67
CA ASP A 79 19.41 0.76 28.75
C ASP A 79 18.95 2.23 28.75
N LYS A 80 17.64 2.45 28.92
CA LYS A 80 17.11 3.77 29.27
C LYS A 80 16.33 3.71 30.57
N ASP A 81 17.09 4.05 31.60
CA ASP A 81 16.67 4.72 32.81
C ASP A 81 15.77 5.95 32.58
N PHE A 82 15.03 6.23 33.64
CA PHE A 82 13.97 7.20 33.88
C PHE A 82 14.30 8.70 33.68
N LYS A 83 13.26 9.45 33.25
CA LYS A 83 12.80 10.83 33.61
C LYS A 83 12.28 11.54 32.35
N GLY A 84 11.15 12.26 32.30
CA GLY A 84 10.20 12.79 33.28
C GLY A 84 9.61 14.10 32.69
N ASP A 85 8.29 14.27 32.80
CA ASP A 85 7.41 15.47 32.71
C ASP A 85 7.63 16.53 31.60
N GLY A 86 6.65 16.84 30.74
CA GLY A 86 5.48 17.72 31.00
C GLY A 86 5.64 18.98 30.11
N ASP A 87 4.67 19.70 29.54
CA ASP A 87 3.22 19.81 29.66
C ASP A 87 2.74 20.59 28.40
N HIS A 88 1.53 20.30 27.92
CA HIS A 88 0.85 21.00 26.84
C HIS A 88 -0.04 22.09 27.44
N GLN A 89 -0.16 23.28 26.81
CA GLN A 89 -1.48 23.89 26.68
C GLN A 89 -1.60 25.00 25.63
N THR A 90 -2.78 24.96 25.05
CA THR A 90 -3.42 25.72 23.99
C THR A 90 -4.17 26.90 24.59
N GLU A 91 -4.25 28.04 23.89
CA GLU A 91 -5.40 28.93 24.10
C GLU A 91 -5.69 29.83 22.89
N SER A 92 -6.97 29.80 22.53
CA SER A 92 -7.68 30.62 21.56
C SER A 92 -8.53 31.65 22.32
N PRO A 93 -8.90 32.78 21.69
CA PRO A 93 -10.20 33.41 21.97
C PRO A 93 -10.99 33.57 20.66
N ALA A 94 -12.24 33.13 20.54
CA ALA A 94 -13.49 33.64 21.13
C ALA A 94 -14.17 34.77 20.31
N MET A 95 -15.23 34.37 19.61
CA MET A 95 -16.56 34.98 19.37
C MET A 95 -16.78 36.50 19.54
N THR A 96 -17.47 37.13 18.57
CA THR A 96 -18.57 38.10 18.86
C THR A 96 -19.43 38.36 17.61
N ASN A 97 -20.73 38.50 17.88
CA ASN A 97 -21.84 38.79 16.96
C ASN A 97 -21.89 40.29 16.56
N SER A 98 -22.57 40.62 15.45
CA SER A 98 -23.82 41.42 15.44
C SER A 98 -24.24 41.93 14.04
N ASP A 99 -25.54 41.83 13.82
CA ASP A 99 -26.51 42.69 13.10
C ASP A 99 -26.13 43.50 11.83
N ASP A 100 -26.96 43.37 10.80
CA ASP A 100 -27.84 44.46 10.26
C ASP A 100 -27.96 44.52 8.72
N ALA A 101 -29.25 44.61 8.33
CA ALA A 101 -29.92 45.13 7.13
C ALA A 101 -29.25 45.28 5.73
N GLN A 102 -29.99 44.73 4.76
CA GLN A 102 -30.26 45.18 3.38
C GLN A 102 -29.52 46.41 2.81
N SER A 103 -28.89 46.23 1.64
CA SER A 103 -29.42 46.68 0.33
C SER A 103 -28.48 46.38 -0.83
N GLU A 104 -29.04 45.78 -1.89
CA GLU A 104 -28.80 45.94 -3.33
C GLU A 104 -27.45 46.51 -3.83
N GLU A 105 -26.73 45.74 -4.66
CA GLU A 105 -26.32 46.10 -6.05
C GLU A 105 -25.42 45.00 -6.66
N MET A 106 -25.76 44.50 -7.85
CA MET A 106 -24.83 43.79 -8.76
C MET A 106 -24.03 44.84 -9.57
N PRO A 107 -22.98 44.56 -10.38
CA PRO A 107 -22.37 43.27 -10.76
C PRO A 107 -20.81 43.29 -10.82
N ALA A 108 -20.14 42.14 -10.74
CA ALA A 108 -18.80 42.00 -11.35
C ALA A 108 -18.39 40.54 -11.59
N GLN A 109 -18.03 40.25 -12.84
CA GLN A 109 -17.39 39.01 -13.28
C GLN A 109 -16.09 38.74 -12.51
N SER A 110 -15.93 37.52 -12.01
CA SER A 110 -14.62 36.87 -11.87
C SER A 110 -14.80 35.39 -12.13
N LYS A 111 -14.15 34.91 -13.20
CA LYS A 111 -14.13 33.50 -13.61
C LYS A 111 -13.68 32.62 -12.43
N PRO A 112 -14.34 31.50 -12.13
CA PRO A 112 -13.77 30.48 -11.26
C PRO A 112 -12.49 29.94 -11.89
N GLN A 113 -11.37 30.08 -11.17
CA GLN A 113 -10.12 29.40 -11.51
C GLN A 113 -10.35 27.89 -11.47
N GLU A 114 -10.05 27.28 -12.60
CA GLU A 114 -10.05 25.85 -12.84
C GLU A 114 -9.03 25.17 -11.91
N VAL A 115 -9.49 24.65 -10.78
CA VAL A 115 -8.73 23.64 -10.04
C VAL A 115 -8.77 22.37 -10.88
N VAL A 116 -7.72 22.17 -11.69
CA VAL A 116 -7.48 20.93 -12.43
C VAL A 116 -7.25 19.82 -11.40
N ALA A 117 -8.34 19.23 -10.90
CA ALA A 117 -8.29 17.96 -10.22
C ALA A 117 -7.83 16.92 -11.26
N LEU A 118 -6.56 16.53 -11.19
CA LEU A 118 -6.03 15.36 -11.87
C LEU A 118 -6.79 14.14 -11.35
N ARG A 119 -7.95 13.87 -11.94
CA ARG A 119 -8.63 12.58 -11.84
C ARG A 119 -7.73 11.57 -12.51
N GLU A 120 -6.95 10.84 -11.71
CA GLU A 120 -6.24 9.65 -12.13
C GLU A 120 -7.30 8.68 -12.66
N ILE A 121 -7.46 8.64 -13.99
CA ILE A 121 -8.32 7.68 -14.66
C ILE A 121 -7.65 6.34 -14.42
N VAL A 122 -8.10 5.62 -13.39
CA VAL A 122 -7.83 4.20 -13.23
C VAL A 122 -8.45 3.54 -14.43
N LYS A 123 -7.64 3.34 -15.49
CA LYS A 123 -8.02 2.55 -16.64
C LYS A 123 -8.18 1.12 -16.11
N TYR A 124 -9.43 0.76 -15.81
CA TYR A 124 -9.80 -0.61 -15.54
C TYR A 124 -9.48 -1.40 -16.80
N ILE A 125 -8.27 -1.95 -16.85
CA ILE A 125 -7.95 -3.03 -17.76
C ILE A 125 -8.83 -4.17 -17.27
N ASP A 126 -9.93 -4.41 -18.01
CA ASP A 126 -10.75 -5.61 -17.86
C ASP A 126 -9.82 -6.80 -18.07
N LYS A 127 -9.26 -7.30 -16.96
CA LYS A 127 -8.35 -8.44 -17.00
C LYS A 127 -9.21 -9.60 -17.48
N PRO A 128 -8.91 -10.20 -18.65
CA PRO A 128 -9.77 -11.23 -19.22
C PRO A 128 -10.03 -12.31 -18.16
N GLN A 129 -11.29 -12.67 -18.00
CA GLN A 129 -11.71 -13.69 -17.03
C GLN A 129 -10.90 -14.96 -17.26
N ARG A 130 -10.20 -15.41 -16.21
CA ARG A 130 -9.34 -16.59 -16.29
C ARG A 130 -10.23 -17.82 -16.44
N ARG A 131 -9.93 -18.65 -17.44
CA ARG A 131 -10.56 -19.96 -17.62
C ARG A 131 -9.54 -21.04 -17.25
N ILE A 132 -10.00 -22.06 -16.57
CA ILE A 132 -9.19 -23.24 -16.28
C ILE A 132 -8.96 -23.96 -17.62
N THR A 133 -7.69 -24.15 -17.98
CA THR A 133 -7.30 -24.93 -19.17
C THR A 133 -7.07 -26.39 -18.83
N GLU A 134 -6.50 -26.65 -17.64
CA GLU A 134 -6.03 -27.96 -17.23
C GLU A 134 -5.95 -28.05 -15.69
N ILE A 135 -6.29 -29.22 -15.14
CA ILE A 135 -6.11 -29.56 -13.72
C ILE A 135 -5.34 -30.88 -13.64
N HIS A 136 -4.28 -30.93 -12.84
CA HIS A 136 -3.58 -32.16 -12.46
C HIS A 136 -3.93 -32.54 -11.03
N VAL A 137 -4.50 -33.73 -10.85
CA VAL A 137 -4.80 -34.33 -9.54
C VAL A 137 -3.74 -35.40 -9.28
N PHE A 138 -2.97 -35.26 -8.21
CA PHE A 138 -1.94 -36.24 -7.80
C PHE A 138 -2.45 -37.05 -6.61
N TYR A 139 -2.32 -38.36 -6.71
CA TYR A 139 -2.69 -39.31 -5.66
C TYR A 139 -1.45 -39.73 -4.85
N ASP A 140 -1.69 -40.29 -3.67
CA ASP A 140 -0.65 -40.74 -2.74
C ASP A 140 0.11 -41.98 -3.23
N ASP A 141 -0.47 -42.74 -4.15
CA ASP A 141 0.16 -43.86 -4.85
C ASP A 141 1.11 -43.42 -6.00
N GLY A 142 1.25 -42.11 -6.21
CA GLY A 142 2.09 -41.53 -7.25
C GLY A 142 1.44 -41.48 -8.64
N THR A 143 0.18 -41.86 -8.77
CA THR A 143 -0.59 -41.67 -10.00
C THR A 143 -1.10 -40.23 -10.12
N PHE A 144 -1.47 -39.82 -11.34
CA PHE A 144 -2.12 -38.54 -11.56
C PHE A 144 -3.22 -38.63 -12.61
N GLU A 145 -4.25 -37.79 -12.45
CA GLU A 145 -5.30 -37.58 -13.44
C GLU A 145 -5.24 -36.15 -14.00
N THR A 146 -5.37 -36.04 -15.32
CA THR A 146 -5.39 -34.77 -16.04
C THR A 146 -6.80 -34.47 -16.53
N PHE A 147 -7.37 -33.33 -16.11
CA PHE A 147 -8.65 -32.83 -16.57
C PHE A 147 -8.42 -31.62 -17.48
N THR A 148 -8.55 -31.83 -18.79
CA THR A 148 -8.60 -30.73 -19.77
C THR A 148 -10.04 -30.31 -20.02
N GLY A 149 -10.29 -29.02 -20.21
CA GLY A 149 -11.63 -28.52 -20.59
C GLY A 149 -12.07 -29.12 -21.94
N ARG A 150 -13.02 -30.06 -21.93
CA ARG A 150 -13.58 -30.68 -23.14
C ARG A 150 -14.22 -29.59 -24.01
N ARG A 151 -13.71 -29.39 -25.23
CA ARG A 151 -14.49 -28.74 -26.29
C ARG A 151 -15.33 -29.84 -26.92
N GLU A 152 -16.65 -29.73 -26.78
CA GLU A 152 -17.58 -30.54 -27.57
C GLU A 152 -17.66 -29.87 -28.95
N ASP A 153 -17.31 -30.62 -30.00
CA ASP A 153 -17.38 -30.21 -31.41
C ASP A 153 -18.83 -30.27 -31.93
#